data_AF-A0A843AUM9-F1
#
_entry.id   AF-A0A843AUM9-F1
#
_cell.length_a   1.000
_cell.length_b   1.000
_cell.length_c   1.000
_cell.angle_alpha   90.00
_cell.angle_beta   90.00
_cell.angle_gamma   90.00
#
_symmetry.space_group_name_H-M   'P 1'
#
loop_
_entity.id
_entity.type
_entity.pdbx_description
1 polymer ?
#
loop_
_entity_poly.entity_id
_entity_poly.type
_entity_poly.pdbx_seq_one_letter_code
_entity_poly.pdbx_strand_id
1 'polypeptide(L)' 'MNECEHLMFKYEYTINWNNQVFKDTFECEGNEDAKREVMKRLKASGVPAGKYVFVDIVRLDDGKMIIEEELWRA' A
#
# COMPACT_ATOMS: atom_id res chain seq x y z
N MET A 1 -18.21 -4.95 26.15
CA MET A 1 -17.54 -5.94 25.29
C MET A 1 -17.98 -5.61 23.89
N ASN A 2 -17.00 -5.41 23.00
CA ASN A 2 -17.14 -5.48 21.54
C ASN A 2 -18.08 -4.44 20.92
N GLU A 3 -17.79 -3.81 19.80
CA GLU A 3 -16.85 -4.09 18.74
C GLU A 3 -16.18 -2.76 18.34
N CYS A 4 -14.85 -2.76 18.20
CA CYS A 4 -14.30 -2.01 17.08
C CYS A 4 -15.06 -2.54 15.86
N GLU A 5 -16.06 -1.81 15.35
CA GLU A 5 -16.47 -1.96 13.96
C GLU A 5 -15.21 -1.64 13.18
N HIS A 6 -14.38 -2.66 12.97
CA HIS A 6 -13.23 -2.62 12.11
C HIS A 6 -13.81 -2.45 10.71
N LEU A 7 -14.17 -1.22 10.35
CA LEU A 7 -14.54 -0.86 8.99
C LEU A 7 -13.31 -1.22 8.15
N MET A 8 -13.38 -2.41 7.54
CA MET A 8 -12.38 -2.87 6.59
C MET A 8 -12.53 -1.98 5.38
N PHE A 9 -11.65 -0.99 5.29
CA PHE A 9 -11.60 -0.11 4.15
C PHE A 9 -10.91 -0.84 3.01
N LYS A 10 -11.46 -0.69 1.81
CA LYS A 10 -10.83 -1.24 0.62
C LYS A 10 -9.79 -0.26 0.10
N TYR A 11 -8.58 -0.75 -0.13
CA TYR A 11 -7.49 0.01 -0.71
C TYR A 11 -7.06 -0.61 -2.03
N GLU A 12 -6.64 0.24 -2.94
CA GLU A 12 -5.94 -0.12 -4.16
C GLU A 12 -4.53 0.43 -4.05
N TYR A 13 -3.50 -0.37 -4.36
CA TYR A 13 -2.14 0.15 -4.44
C TYR A 13 -1.56 -0.07 -5.84
N THR A 14 -0.72 0.88 -6.25
CA THR A 14 0.07 0.81 -7.47
C THR A 14 1.53 1.03 -7.10
N ILE A 15 2.37 0.03 -7.36
CA ILE A 15 3.83 0.11 -7.23
C ILE A 15 4.39 0.28 -8.64
N ASN A 16 5.08 1.38 -8.88
CA ASN A 16 5.83 1.59 -10.11
C ASN A 16 7.32 1.38 -9.84
N TRP A 17 7.89 0.36 -10.48
CA TRP A 17 9.30 0.03 -10.35
C TRP A 17 9.86 -0.52 -11.66
N ASN A 18 10.99 0.04 -12.13
CA ASN A 18 11.72 -0.44 -13.31
C ASN A 18 10.84 -0.60 -14.57
N ASN A 19 9.94 0.37 -14.81
CA ASN A 19 8.98 0.34 -15.92
C ASN A 19 7.97 -0.83 -15.87
N GLN A 20 7.88 -1.49 -14.71
CA GLN A 20 6.85 -2.47 -14.36
C GLN A 20 5.89 -1.83 -13.36
N VAL A 21 4.60 -2.00 -13.61
CA VAL A 21 3.55 -1.48 -12.76
C VAL A 21 2.84 -2.66 -12.12
N PHE A 22 2.91 -2.76 -10.80
CA PHE A 22 2.19 -3.74 -10.02
C PHE A 22 1.00 -3.06 -9.39
N LYS A 23 -0.20 -3.57 -9.64
CA LYS A 23 -1.44 -3.01 -9.13
C LYS A 23 -2.29 -4.12 -8.53
N ASP A 24 -2.80 -3.91 -7.32
CA ASP A 24 -3.67 -4.86 -6.66
C ASP A 24 -4.54 -4.18 -5.59
N THR A 25 -5.56 -4.89 -5.11
CA THR A 25 -6.50 -4.36 -4.10
C THR A 25 -6.50 -5.23 -2.85
N PHE A 26 -6.69 -4.60 -1.69
CA PHE A 26 -6.75 -5.29 -0.41
C PHE A 26 -7.63 -4.56 0.59
N GLU A 27 -8.00 -5.23 1.68
CA GLU A 27 -8.88 -4.68 2.71
C GLU A 27 -8.12 -4.57 4.03
N CYS A 28 -8.26 -3.43 4.71
CA CYS A 28 -7.54 -3.17 5.95
C CYS A 28 -8.29 -2.19 6.86
N GLU A 29 -8.01 -2.27 8.15
CA GLU A 29 -8.72 -1.54 9.22
C GLU A 29 -8.44 -0.03 9.20
N GLY A 30 -7.32 0.40 8.61
CA GLY A 30 -6.92 1.79 8.61
C GLY A 30 -5.81 2.12 7.62
N ASN A 31 -5.53 3.42 7.49
CA ASN A 31 -4.54 3.93 6.53
C ASN A 31 -3.10 3.50 6.90
N GLU A 32 -2.77 3.41 8.19
CA GLU A 32 -1.41 3.03 8.62
C GLU A 32 -1.13 1.55 8.35
N ASP A 33 -2.08 0.68 8.66
CA ASP A 33 -1.99 -0.74 8.32
C ASP A 33 -1.95 -0.96 6.80
N ALA A 34 -2.65 -0.12 6.03
CA ALA A 34 -2.58 -0.15 4.57
C ALA A 34 -1.17 0.15 4.04
N LYS A 35 -0.50 1.17 4.56
CA LYS A 35 0.91 1.44 4.20
C LYS A 35 1.81 0.26 4.53
N ARG A 36 1.66 -0.30 5.74
CA ARG A 36 2.47 -1.42 6.22
C ARG A 36 2.30 -2.69 5.37
N GLU A 37 1.06 -3.02 4.98
CA GLU A 37 0.79 -4.16 4.09
C GLU A 37 1.36 -3.92 2.69
N VAL A 38 1.25 -2.71 2.13
CA VAL A 38 1.84 -2.41 0.82
C VAL A 38 3.36 -2.51 0.85
N MET A 39 4.02 -2.03 1.90
CA MET A 39 5.47 -2.22 2.08
C MET A 39 5.86 -3.70 2.20
N LYS A 40 5.06 -4.51 2.89
CA LYS A 40 5.29 -5.97 3.01
C LYS A 40 5.12 -6.66 1.66
N ARG A 41 4.14 -6.25 0.85
CA ARG A 41 3.94 -6.74 -0.52
C ARG A 41 5.07 -6.31 -1.44
N LEU A 42 5.54 -5.07 -1.31
CA LEU A 42 6.73 -4.57 -2.01
C LEU A 42 7.97 -5.42 -1.68
N LYS A 43 8.17 -5.77 -0.40
CA LYS A 43 9.23 -6.69 0.03
C LYS A 43 9.09 -8.07 -0.61
N ALA A 44 7.87 -8.61 -0.66
CA ALA A 44 7.57 -9.89 -1.29
C ALA A 44 7.72 -9.85 -2.83
N SER A 45 7.52 -8.69 -3.45
CA SER A 45 7.72 -8.47 -4.89
C SER A 45 9.19 -8.58 -5.32
N GLY A 46 10.13 -8.67 -4.39
CA GLY A 46 11.56 -8.83 -4.67
C GLY A 46 12.24 -7.55 -5.12
N VAL A 47 11.65 -6.38 -4.86
CA VAL A 47 12.28 -5.09 -5.16
C VAL A 47 13.52 -4.93 -4.25
N PRO A 48 14.73 -4.76 -4.82
CA PRO A 48 15.94 -4.60 -4.03
C PRO A 48 15.95 -3.25 -3.31
N ALA A 49 16.41 -3.26 -2.06
CA ALA A 49 16.58 -2.05 -1.27
C ALA A 49 17.56 -1.05 -1.91
N GLY A 50 17.34 0.22 -1.64
CA GLY A 50 18.05 1.36 -2.22
C GLY A 50 17.51 1.81 -3.58
N LYS A 51 16.37 1.28 -4.04
CA LYS A 51 15.68 1.74 -5.24
C LYS A 51 14.55 2.71 -4.88
N TYR A 52 14.40 3.75 -5.70
CA TYR A 52 13.21 4.58 -5.66
C TYR A 52 12.03 3.78 -6.18
N VAL A 53 10.97 3.76 -5.40
CA VAL A 53 9.70 3.15 -5.74
C VAL A 53 8.61 4.15 -5.47
N PHE A 54 7.70 4.23 -6.43
CA PHE A 54 6.51 5.07 -6.30
C PHE A 54 5.38 4.15 -5.88
N VAL A 55 4.80 4.46 -4.72
CA VAL A 55 3.70 3.71 -4.15
C VAL A 55 2.51 4.64 -4.02
N ASP A 56 1.51 4.42 -4.87
CA ASP A 56 0.23 5.11 -4.80
C ASP A 56 -0.76 4.19 -4.11
N ILE A 57 -1.29 4.58 -2.95
CA ILE A 57 -2.32 3.84 -2.23
C ILE A 57 -3.61 4.67 -2.25
N VAL A 58 -4.71 4.14 -2.75
CA VAL A 58 -6.00 4.83 -2.83
C VAL A 58 -7.00 4.08 -1.97
N ARG A 59 -7.61 4.77 -1.00
CA ARG A 59 -8.78 4.24 -0.30
C ARG A 59 -10.00 4.36 -1.20
N LEU A 60 -10.57 3.23 -1.60
CA LEU A 60 -11.70 3.17 -2.53
C LEU A 60 -13.01 3.65 -1.92
N ASP A 61 -13.19 3.55 -0.60
CA ASP A 61 -14.40 4.03 0.09
C ASP A 61 -14.68 5.53 -0.14
N ASP A 62 -13.66 6.37 0.03
CA ASP A 62 -13.80 7.84 -0.07
C ASP A 62 -12.97 8.44 -1.22
N GLY A 63 -12.31 7.60 -2.02
CA GLY A 63 -11.36 8.03 -3.06
C GLY A 63 -10.12 8.74 -2.51
N LYS A 64 -9.83 8.60 -1.20
CA LYS A 64 -8.72 9.31 -0.57
C LYS A 64 -7.40 8.72 -1.03
N MET A 65 -6.61 9.53 -1.73
CA MET A 65 -5.28 9.16 -2.20
C MET A 65 -4.24 9.36 -1.09
N ILE A 66 -3.45 8.33 -0.88
CA ILE A 66 -2.35 8.23 0.08
C ILE A 66 -1.12 7.90 -0.79
N ILE A 67 -0.47 8.95 -1.27
CA ILE A 67 0.75 8.81 -2.07
C ILE A 67 1.94 8.80 -1.13
N GLU A 68 2.84 7.82 -1.30
CA GLU A 68 4.12 7.80 -0.60
C GLU A 68 5.24 7.53 -1.60
N GLU A 69 6.04 8.56 -1.86
CA GLU A 69 7.31 8.43 -2.57
C GLU A 69 8.39 8.10 -1.54
N GLU A 70 8.80 6.84 -1.46
CA GLU A 70 9.82 6.43 -0.51
C GLU A 70 10.99 5.72 -1.19
N LEU A 71 12.21 6.06 -0.77
CA LEU A 71 13.38 5.26 -1.07
C LEU A 71 13.25 3.96 -0.31
N TRP A 72 13.00 2.85 -1.00
CA TRP A 72 12.86 1.54 -0.36
C TRP A 72 14.12 1.20 0.43
N ARG A 73 14.02 1.09 1.76
CA ARG A 73 15.09 0.66 2.65
C ARG A 73 14.66 -0.69 3.25
N ALA A 74 15.39 -1.77 2.91
CA ALA A 74 15.06 -3.19 3.19
C ALA A 74 14.59 -3.52 4.62
#